data_AF-A0A6M5A4Q5-F1
#
_entry.id   AF-A0A6M5A4Q5-F1
#
_cell.length_a   1.000
_cell.length_b   1.000
_cell.length_c   1.000
_cell.angle_alpha   90.00
_cell.angle_beta   90.00
_cell.angle_gamma   90.00
#
_symmetry.space_group_name_H-M   'P 1'
#
loop_
_entity.id
_entity.type
_entity.pdbx_description
1 polymer ?
#
loop_
_entity_poly.entity_id
_entity_poly.type
_entity_poly.pdbx_seq_one_letter_code
_entity_poly.pdbx_strand_id
1 'polypeptide(L)'
;MSKKKKKIVVGKVIVAKAIGIFILYIGKLRFVINRSIRKGKKNNSKKENQLVIHQSFIYSMTRVRRGYIARKRRKKSCLSRQGAHSKLTRTIAQQKRRALVSAQRDRDRKKRDFRRLWITRINAVIRKKGLYSSSSYSKFINDLRKRQSLLNRKILAQIAILNRNCLYMI
;
A
#
# COMPACT_ATOMS: atom_id res chain seq x y z
N MET A 1 -48.32 65.92 40.84
CA MET A 1 -48.96 65.62 39.55
C MET A 1 -48.40 64.34 38.94
N SER A 2 -49.11 63.24 39.24
CA SER A 2 -49.10 61.84 38.76
C SER A 2 -47.81 61.17 38.23
N LYS A 3 -47.40 60.09 38.93
CA LYS A 3 -46.44 59.04 38.53
C LYS A 3 -46.61 58.54 37.07
N LYS A 4 -47.79 58.74 36.44
CA LYS A 4 -48.04 58.48 35.02
C LYS A 4 -47.14 59.28 34.07
N LYS A 5 -46.87 60.57 34.31
CA LYS A 5 -46.09 61.40 33.36
C LYS A 5 -44.63 60.97 33.25
N LYS A 6 -43.97 60.59 34.37
CA LYS A 6 -42.59 60.08 34.36
C LYS A 6 -42.45 58.73 33.63
N LYS A 7 -43.40 57.81 33.78
CA LYS A 7 -43.39 56.53 33.04
C LYS A 7 -43.52 56.72 31.52
N ILE A 8 -44.32 57.69 31.07
CA ILE A 8 -44.50 57.97 29.63
C ILE A 8 -43.21 58.52 29.01
N VAL A 9 -42.50 59.41 29.71
CA VAL A 9 -41.22 59.97 29.21
C VAL A 9 -40.14 58.88 29.15
N VAL A 10 -40.02 58.05 30.18
CA VAL A 10 -39.05 56.93 30.19
C VAL A 10 -39.37 55.90 29.10
N GLY A 11 -40.66 55.58 28.90
CA GLY A 11 -41.10 54.69 27.81
C GLY A 11 -40.74 55.22 26.42
N LYS A 12 -40.93 56.52 26.15
CA LYS A 12 -40.56 57.14 24.86
C LYS A 12 -39.06 57.07 24.59
N VAL A 13 -38.21 57.25 25.61
CA VAL A 13 -36.74 57.16 25.47
C VAL A 13 -36.29 55.72 25.18
N ILE A 14 -36.91 54.73 25.80
CA ILE A 14 -36.61 53.31 25.55
C ILE A 14 -37.02 52.91 24.14
N VAL A 15 -38.21 53.33 23.69
CA VAL A 15 -38.69 53.07 22.32
C VAL A 15 -37.79 53.74 21.28
N ALA A 16 -37.37 54.99 21.50
CA ALA A 16 -36.45 55.68 20.59
C ALA A 16 -35.07 54.99 20.50
N LYS A 17 -34.52 54.52 21.63
CA LYS A 17 -33.27 53.74 21.64
C LYS A 17 -33.42 52.39 20.91
N ALA A 18 -34.55 51.70 21.09
CA ALA A 18 -34.82 50.43 20.41
C ALA A 18 -34.92 50.60 18.89
N ILE A 19 -35.58 51.66 18.41
CA ILE A 19 -35.68 51.98 16.98
C ILE A 19 -34.30 52.29 16.38
N GLY A 20 -33.46 53.07 17.08
CA GLY A 20 -32.11 53.39 16.63
C GLY A 20 -31.21 52.15 16.48
N ILE A 21 -31.28 51.22 17.45
CA ILE A 21 -30.56 49.95 17.39
C ILE A 21 -31.07 49.09 16.22
N PHE A 22 -32.38 49.06 15.99
CA PHE A 22 -32.99 48.30 14.89
C PHE A 22 -32.57 48.82 13.51
N ILE A 23 -32.52 50.15 13.32
CA ILE A 23 -32.07 50.77 12.05
C ILE A 23 -30.58 50.45 11.79
N LEU A 24 -29.73 50.53 12.83
CA LEU A 24 -28.32 50.14 12.73
C LEU A 24 -28.15 48.67 12.35
N TYR A 25 -29.01 47.79 12.88
CA TYR A 25 -28.98 46.36 12.60
C TYR A 25 -29.37 46.05 11.14
N ILE A 26 -30.45 46.68 10.64
CA ILE A 26 -30.89 46.56 9.23
C ILE A 26 -29.79 47.03 8.27
N GLY A 27 -29.15 48.17 8.55
CA GLY A 27 -28.07 48.71 7.73
C GLY A 27 -26.86 47.76 7.64
N LYS A 28 -26.48 47.15 8.76
CA LYS A 28 -25.37 46.19 8.82
C LYS A 28 -25.70 44.89 8.07
N LEU A 29 -26.94 44.41 8.17
CA LEU A 29 -27.42 43.25 7.43
C LEU A 29 -27.39 43.48 5.91
N ARG A 30 -27.87 44.64 5.45
CA ARG A 30 -27.87 45.02 4.02
C ARG A 30 -26.45 45.18 3.45
N PHE A 31 -25.49 45.67 4.25
CA PHE A 31 -24.09 45.76 3.85
C PHE A 31 -23.44 44.39 3.65
N VAL A 32 -23.70 43.45 4.57
CA VAL A 32 -23.20 42.07 4.48
C VAL A 32 -23.76 41.35 3.24
N ILE A 33 -25.06 41.49 2.99
CA ILE A 33 -25.73 40.89 1.82
C ILE A 33 -25.15 41.45 0.51
N ASN A 34 -25.05 42.78 0.38
CA ASN A 34 -24.51 43.41 -0.83
C ASN A 34 -23.04 43.06 -1.09
N ARG A 35 -22.22 42.87 -0.05
CA ARG A 35 -20.83 42.43 -0.19
C ARG A 35 -20.72 41.00 -0.71
N SER A 36 -21.67 40.13 -0.34
CA SER A 36 -21.71 38.73 -0.80
C SER A 36 -22.11 38.65 -2.29
N ILE A 37 -23.13 39.39 -2.70
CA ILE A 37 -23.59 39.45 -4.10
C ILE A 37 -22.49 39.97 -5.04
N ARG A 38 -21.74 40.99 -4.61
CA ARG A 38 -20.65 41.59 -5.40
C ARG A 38 -19.43 40.65 -5.56
N LYS A 39 -19.17 39.78 -4.58
CA LYS A 39 -18.16 38.71 -4.68
C LYS A 39 -18.61 37.59 -5.63
N GLY A 40 -19.90 37.25 -5.66
CA GLY A 40 -20.46 36.25 -6.57
C GLY A 40 -20.30 36.62 -8.05
N LYS A 41 -20.64 37.85 -8.44
CA LYS A 41 -20.54 38.31 -9.85
C LYS A 41 -19.09 38.30 -10.39
N LYS A 42 -18.09 38.66 -9.58
CA LYS A 42 -16.66 38.61 -9.99
C LYS A 42 -16.13 37.19 -10.18
N ASN A 43 -16.71 36.21 -9.49
CA ASN A 43 -16.29 34.81 -9.59
C ASN A 43 -16.89 34.11 -10.83
N ASN A 44 -18.10 34.49 -11.25
CA ASN A 44 -18.72 33.92 -12.44
C ASN A 44 -18.04 34.40 -13.74
N SER A 45 -17.71 35.69 -13.87
CA SER A 45 -16.99 36.18 -15.06
C SER A 45 -15.57 35.61 -15.20
N LYS A 46 -14.90 35.33 -14.08
CA LYS A 46 -13.60 34.62 -14.09
C LYS A 46 -13.73 33.16 -14.50
N LYS A 47 -14.78 32.46 -14.06
CA LYS A 47 -15.05 31.06 -14.43
C LYS A 47 -15.41 30.91 -15.91
N GLU A 48 -16.21 31.82 -16.45
CA GLU A 48 -16.59 31.83 -17.87
C GLU A 48 -15.36 32.06 -18.76
N ASN A 49 -14.50 33.04 -18.43
CA ASN A 49 -13.26 33.26 -19.17
C ASN A 49 -12.27 32.08 -19.05
N GLN A 50 -12.22 31.41 -17.88
CA GLN A 50 -11.41 30.20 -17.72
C GLN A 50 -11.93 29.03 -18.56
N LEU A 51 -13.24 28.84 -18.65
CA LEU A 51 -13.86 27.79 -19.43
C LEU A 51 -13.63 28.00 -20.94
N VAL A 52 -13.71 29.23 -21.44
CA VAL A 52 -13.45 29.54 -22.87
C VAL A 52 -11.98 29.34 -23.24
N ILE A 53 -11.04 29.72 -22.37
CA ILE A 53 -9.59 29.45 -22.56
C ILE A 53 -9.31 27.93 -22.48
N HIS A 54 -9.99 27.21 -21.60
CA HIS A 54 -9.82 25.76 -21.47
C HIS A 54 -10.42 25.01 -22.67
N GLN A 55 -11.57 25.45 -23.19
CA GLN A 55 -12.23 24.86 -24.35
C GLN A 55 -11.39 25.07 -25.64
N SER A 56 -10.82 26.26 -25.82
CA SER A 56 -9.93 26.59 -26.95
C SER A 56 -8.56 25.91 -26.87
N PHE A 57 -8.04 25.63 -25.66
CA PHE A 57 -6.79 24.89 -25.47
C PHE A 57 -6.93 23.38 -25.70
N ILE A 58 -8.12 22.81 -25.45
CA ILE A 58 -8.40 21.36 -25.59
C ILE A 58 -8.54 20.91 -27.05
N TYR A 59 -8.91 21.79 -27.99
CA TYR A 59 -9.03 21.43 -29.42
C TYR A 59 -7.69 21.39 -30.18
N SER A 60 -6.58 21.72 -29.53
CA SER A 60 -5.26 21.28 -30.01
C SER A 60 -4.89 19.99 -29.26
N MET A 61 -5.03 18.82 -29.91
CA MET A 61 -4.43 17.60 -29.37
C MET A 61 -2.91 17.73 -29.43
N THR A 62 -2.31 18.37 -28.43
CA THR A 62 -0.86 18.55 -28.34
C THR A 62 -0.16 17.20 -28.25
N ARG A 63 0.70 16.90 -29.23
CA ARG A 63 1.48 15.65 -29.27
C ARG A 63 2.47 15.57 -28.10
N VAL A 64 2.24 14.67 -27.14
CA VAL A 64 3.18 14.42 -26.04
C VAL A 64 4.37 13.57 -26.49
N ARG A 65 5.59 14.09 -26.39
CA ARG A 65 6.82 13.40 -26.83
C ARG A 65 7.23 12.26 -25.86
N ARG A 66 7.35 11.03 -26.36
CA ARG A 66 7.70 9.82 -25.57
C ARG A 66 9.19 9.64 -25.25
N GLY A 67 10.09 10.41 -25.87
CA GLY A 67 11.54 10.14 -25.88
C GLY A 67 12.17 9.93 -24.50
N TYR A 68 11.87 10.81 -23.54
CA TYR A 68 12.39 10.72 -22.17
C TYR A 68 11.89 9.48 -21.43
N ILE A 69 10.58 9.20 -21.49
CA ILE A 69 9.94 8.03 -20.85
C ILE A 69 10.53 6.72 -21.39
N ALA A 70 10.74 6.65 -22.72
CA ALA A 70 11.34 5.47 -23.35
C ALA A 70 12.78 5.23 -22.87
N ARG A 71 13.60 6.29 -22.75
CA ARG A 71 14.98 6.21 -22.24
C ARG A 71 15.00 5.72 -20.78
N LYS A 72 14.15 6.29 -19.91
CA LYS A 72 14.02 5.89 -18.50
C LYS A 72 13.65 4.41 -18.35
N ARG A 73 12.71 3.91 -19.16
CA ARG A 73 12.29 2.50 -19.15
C ARG A 73 13.41 1.54 -19.57
N ARG A 74 14.19 1.90 -20.60
CA ARG A 74 15.35 1.11 -21.05
C ARG A 74 16.43 1.06 -19.98
N LYS A 75 16.77 2.21 -19.37
CA LYS A 75 17.74 2.27 -18.26
C LYS A 75 17.29 1.38 -17.10
N LYS A 76 16.01 1.46 -16.68
CA LYS A 76 15.46 0.59 -15.62
C LYS A 76 15.59 -0.91 -15.93
N SER A 77 15.39 -1.30 -17.19
CA SER A 77 15.43 -2.72 -17.60
C SER A 77 16.86 -3.27 -17.71
N CYS A 78 17.86 -2.40 -17.87
CA CYS A 78 19.28 -2.77 -17.97
C CYS A 78 19.92 -2.96 -16.59
N LEU A 79 19.54 -2.17 -15.57
CA LEU A 79 20.18 -2.13 -14.26
C LEU A 79 20.37 -3.50 -13.58
N SER A 80 19.45 -4.44 -13.77
CA SER A 80 19.49 -5.74 -13.10
C SER A 80 20.23 -6.83 -13.89
N ARG A 81 20.97 -6.48 -14.95
CA ARG A 81 21.55 -7.43 -15.90
C ARG A 81 22.99 -7.04 -16.23
N GLN A 82 23.84 -8.05 -16.39
CA GLN A 82 25.27 -7.89 -16.63
C GLN A 82 25.68 -8.57 -17.95
N GLY A 83 26.81 -8.17 -18.53
CA GLY A 83 27.38 -8.76 -19.74
C GLY A 83 26.68 -8.40 -21.06
N ALA A 84 26.81 -9.24 -22.10
CA ALA A 84 26.20 -9.00 -23.42
C ALA A 84 24.67 -8.81 -23.37
N HIS A 85 24.06 -9.39 -22.34
CA HIS A 85 22.65 -9.29 -22.05
C HIS A 85 22.21 -7.92 -21.52
N SER A 86 23.10 -7.06 -21.01
CA SER A 86 22.75 -5.71 -20.53
C SER A 86 22.64 -4.67 -21.65
N LYS A 87 23.25 -4.92 -22.82
CA LYS A 87 23.36 -3.94 -23.91
C LYS A 87 22.12 -3.88 -24.80
N LEU A 88 21.61 -5.03 -25.25
CA LEU A 88 20.53 -5.10 -26.26
C LEU A 88 19.13 -5.23 -25.63
N THR A 89 18.20 -4.32 -25.95
CA THR A 89 16.84 -4.28 -25.37
C THR A 89 15.97 -5.49 -25.68
N ARG A 90 16.23 -6.18 -26.80
CA ARG A 90 15.52 -7.41 -27.16
C ARG A 90 15.97 -8.58 -26.29
N THR A 91 17.29 -8.74 -26.11
CA THR A 91 17.87 -9.80 -25.28
C THR A 91 17.53 -9.55 -23.80
N ILE A 92 17.72 -8.31 -23.30
CA ILE A 92 16.65 -7.54 -22.63
C ILE A 92 15.49 -8.34 -22.02
N ALA A 93 14.37 -8.17 -22.72
CA ALA A 93 13.07 -8.72 -22.42
C ALA A 93 13.05 -10.25 -22.47
N GLN A 94 13.83 -10.89 -23.35
CA GLN A 94 13.86 -12.34 -23.46
C GLN A 94 14.39 -13.00 -22.17
N GLN A 95 15.53 -12.54 -21.65
CA GLN A 95 16.06 -13.06 -20.39
C GLN A 95 15.14 -12.72 -19.22
N LYS A 96 14.55 -11.52 -19.19
CA LYS A 96 13.58 -11.16 -18.16
C LYS A 96 12.42 -12.15 -18.09
N ARG A 97 11.83 -12.49 -19.24
CA ARG A 97 10.74 -13.48 -19.31
C ARG A 97 11.20 -14.85 -18.81
N ARG A 98 12.37 -15.33 -19.25
CA ARG A 98 12.94 -16.61 -18.80
C ARG A 98 13.19 -16.63 -17.29
N ALA A 99 13.78 -15.56 -16.75
CA ALA A 99 14.08 -15.43 -15.32
C ALA A 99 12.81 -15.45 -14.47
N LEU A 100 11.73 -14.78 -14.90
CA LEU A 100 10.45 -14.78 -14.17
C LEU A 100 9.84 -16.19 -14.10
N VAL A 101 9.86 -16.93 -15.20
CA VAL A 101 9.36 -18.32 -15.25
C VAL A 101 10.19 -19.23 -14.36
N SER A 102 11.53 -19.14 -14.43
CA SER A 102 12.42 -19.92 -13.56
C SER A 102 12.20 -19.56 -12.09
N ALA A 103 12.13 -18.27 -11.73
CA ALA A 103 11.92 -17.84 -10.36
C ALA A 103 10.59 -18.33 -9.74
N GLN A 104 9.52 -18.44 -10.53
CA GLN A 104 8.27 -19.04 -10.06
C GLN A 104 8.44 -20.54 -9.84
N ARG A 105 9.02 -21.26 -10.82
CA ARG A 105 9.27 -22.71 -10.74
C ARG A 105 10.17 -23.08 -9.56
N ASP A 106 11.25 -22.33 -9.36
CA ASP A 106 12.28 -22.62 -8.38
C ASP A 106 11.81 -22.35 -6.95
N ARG A 107 10.81 -21.47 -6.75
CA ARG A 107 10.17 -21.27 -5.43
C ARG A 107 9.53 -22.56 -4.91
N ASP A 108 8.86 -23.31 -5.77
CA ASP A 108 8.24 -24.59 -5.38
C ASP A 108 9.26 -25.73 -5.35
N ARG A 109 10.25 -25.71 -6.25
CA ARG A 109 11.34 -26.68 -6.25
C ARG A 109 12.17 -26.58 -4.96
N LYS A 110 12.49 -25.38 -4.49
CA LYS A 110 13.24 -25.12 -3.24
C LYS A 110 12.59 -25.81 -2.02
N LYS A 111 11.25 -25.84 -1.94
CA LYS A 111 10.52 -26.56 -0.87
C LYS A 111 10.79 -28.07 -0.93
N ARG A 112 10.83 -28.66 -2.12
CA ARG A 112 11.12 -30.08 -2.34
C ARG A 112 12.59 -30.40 -2.08
N ASP A 113 13.50 -29.52 -2.51
CA ASP A 113 14.94 -29.69 -2.32
C ASP A 113 15.32 -29.66 -0.84
N PHE A 114 14.76 -28.73 -0.05
CA PHE A 114 14.95 -28.74 1.41
C PHE A 114 14.38 -30.00 2.06
N ARG A 115 13.21 -30.47 1.62
CA ARG A 115 12.65 -31.72 2.13
C ARG A 115 13.57 -32.91 1.83
N ARG A 116 14.12 -33.00 0.61
CA ARG A 116 15.11 -34.03 0.24
C ARG A 116 16.37 -33.94 1.10
N LEU A 117 16.86 -32.73 1.34
CA LEU A 117 18.02 -32.49 2.21
C LEU A 117 17.76 -32.97 3.64
N TRP A 118 16.59 -32.66 4.22
CA TRP A 118 16.24 -33.10 5.58
C TRP A 118 16.14 -34.62 5.68
N ILE A 119 15.50 -35.28 4.69
CA ILE A 119 15.43 -36.74 4.63
C ILE A 119 16.83 -37.35 4.57
N THR A 120 17.71 -36.80 3.72
CA THR A 120 19.09 -37.28 3.56
C THR A 120 19.87 -37.14 4.86
N ARG A 121 19.73 -36.02 5.56
CA ARG A 121 20.37 -35.77 6.87
C ARG A 121 19.90 -36.76 7.92
N ILE A 122 18.59 -36.98 8.04
CA ILE A 122 18.01 -37.93 8.99
C ILE A 122 18.47 -39.36 8.67
N ASN A 123 18.42 -39.75 7.39
CA ASN A 123 18.86 -41.07 6.93
C ASN A 123 20.34 -41.31 7.23
N ALA A 124 21.20 -40.30 7.07
CA ALA A 124 22.62 -40.41 7.40
C ALA A 124 22.87 -40.66 8.90
N VAL A 125 22.11 -40.02 9.79
CA VAL A 125 22.24 -40.21 11.25
C VAL A 125 21.71 -41.58 11.67
N ILE A 126 20.57 -42.01 11.13
CA ILE A 126 20.00 -43.35 11.39
C ILE A 126 21.00 -44.44 10.98
N ARG A 127 21.62 -44.29 9.80
CA ARG A 127 22.64 -45.24 9.30
C ARG A 127 23.92 -45.28 10.14
N LYS A 128 24.40 -44.12 10.62
CA LYS A 128 25.67 -44.03 11.36
C LYS A 128 25.65 -44.67 12.75
N LYS A 129 24.48 -44.79 13.39
CA LYS A 129 24.38 -45.28 14.78
C LYS A 129 24.06 -46.77 14.91
N GLY A 130 24.18 -47.54 13.83
CA GLY A 130 24.30 -49.00 13.90
C GLY A 130 23.03 -49.78 14.21
N LEU A 131 21.90 -49.13 14.52
CA LEU A 131 20.64 -49.84 14.74
C LEU A 131 19.93 -50.10 13.40
N TYR A 132 20.15 -51.33 12.95
CA TYR A 132 19.41 -52.12 11.95
C TYR A 132 19.77 -51.90 10.47
N SER A 133 20.36 -52.96 9.90
CA SER A 133 20.21 -53.38 8.49
C SER A 133 18.75 -53.35 7.99
N SER A 134 17.78 -53.28 8.91
CA SER A 134 16.33 -53.28 8.67
C SER A 134 15.58 -52.00 9.08
N SER A 135 16.18 -50.95 9.66
CA SER A 135 15.47 -49.70 10.05
C SER A 135 15.72 -48.57 9.07
N SER A 136 14.96 -48.58 7.98
CA SER A 136 14.94 -47.49 7.01
C SER A 136 14.20 -46.26 7.58
N TYR A 137 14.52 -45.07 7.09
CA TYR A 137 13.80 -43.81 7.38
C TYR A 137 12.26 -43.98 7.36
N SER A 138 11.73 -44.86 6.50
CA SER A 138 10.31 -45.18 6.42
C SER A 138 9.75 -45.81 7.69
N LYS A 139 10.48 -46.74 8.33
CA LYS A 139 10.07 -47.35 9.61
C LYS A 139 10.07 -46.31 10.73
N PHE A 140 11.14 -45.52 10.84
CA PHE A 140 11.22 -44.44 11.83
C PHE A 140 10.07 -43.44 11.72
N ILE A 141 9.72 -43.00 10.50
CA ILE A 141 8.56 -42.11 10.30
C ILE A 141 7.24 -42.81 10.61
N ASN A 142 7.12 -44.11 10.31
CA ASN A 142 5.93 -44.89 10.67
C ASN A 142 5.76 -44.98 12.19
N ASP A 143 6.85 -45.23 12.92
CA ASP A 143 6.83 -45.34 14.38
C ASP A 143 6.51 -43.99 15.04
N LEU A 144 7.06 -42.87 14.51
CA LEU A 144 6.67 -41.52 14.95
C LEU A 144 5.18 -41.23 14.71
N ARG A 145 4.61 -41.70 13.60
CA ARG A 145 3.17 -41.56 13.32
C ARG A 145 2.33 -42.40 14.26
N LYS A 146 2.74 -43.64 14.57
CA LYS A 146 2.07 -44.52 15.54
C LYS A 146 2.08 -43.90 16.94
N ARG A 147 3.20 -43.27 17.33
CA ARG A 147 3.37 -42.50 18.58
C ARG A 147 2.68 -41.13 18.57
N GLN A 148 1.91 -40.81 17.52
CA GLN A 148 1.17 -39.55 17.33
C GLN A 148 2.05 -38.28 17.41
N SER A 149 3.36 -38.40 17.22
CA SER A 149 4.28 -37.27 17.29
C SER A 149 4.31 -36.51 15.95
N LEU A 150 3.63 -35.37 15.89
CA LEU A 150 3.53 -34.50 14.70
C LEU A 150 4.79 -33.63 14.47
N LEU A 151 5.98 -34.23 14.56
CA LEU A 151 7.24 -33.50 14.40
C LEU A 151 7.52 -33.18 12.93
N ASN A 152 7.81 -31.90 12.66
CA ASN A 152 8.24 -31.46 11.34
C ASN A 152 9.67 -31.94 11.04
N ARG A 153 9.88 -32.46 9.83
CA ARG A 153 11.18 -32.95 9.33
C ARG A 153 12.28 -31.89 9.39
N LYS A 154 11.94 -30.61 9.29
CA LYS A 154 12.87 -29.49 9.48
C LYS A 154 13.53 -29.55 10.86
N ILE A 155 12.70 -29.66 11.90
CA ILE A 155 13.13 -29.66 13.30
C ILE A 155 13.88 -30.96 13.58
N LEU A 156 13.36 -32.08 13.11
CA LEU A 156 13.98 -33.40 13.26
C LEU A 156 15.39 -33.45 12.64
N ALA A 157 15.57 -32.86 11.45
CA ALA A 157 16.89 -32.76 10.82
C ALA A 157 17.84 -31.84 11.58
N GLN A 158 17.33 -30.78 12.23
CA GLN A 158 18.14 -29.90 13.07
C GLN A 158 18.60 -30.62 14.34
N ILE A 159 17.69 -31.32 15.02
CA ILE A 159 17.99 -32.13 16.21
C ILE A 159 19.02 -33.20 15.87
N ALA A 160 18.85 -33.88 14.72
CA ALA A 160 19.77 -34.91 14.26
C ALA A 160 21.20 -34.39 14.03
N ILE A 161 21.35 -33.11 13.64
CA ILE A 161 22.66 -32.46 13.48
C ILE A 161 23.25 -32.07 14.83
N LEU A 162 22.45 -31.43 15.70
CA LEU A 162 22.90 -30.91 16.98
C LEU A 162 23.32 -32.03 17.94
N ASN A 163 22.47 -33.04 18.10
CA ASN A 163 22.67 -34.12 19.05
C ASN A 163 22.52 -35.46 18.37
N ARG A 164 23.65 -36.10 18.07
CA ARG A 164 23.68 -37.39 17.35
C ARG A 164 22.84 -38.45 18.07
N ASN A 165 22.78 -38.44 19.41
CA ASN A 165 22.08 -39.44 20.23
C ASN A 165 20.58 -39.23 20.40
N CYS A 166 20.06 -38.03 20.13
CA CYS A 166 18.72 -37.62 20.56
C CYS A 166 17.57 -38.40 19.90
N LEU A 167 17.74 -38.85 18.65
CA LEU A 167 16.69 -39.53 17.89
C LEU A 167 16.18 -40.84 18.52
N TYR A 168 16.90 -41.42 19.48
CA TYR A 168 16.49 -42.63 20.18
C TYR A 168 15.60 -42.39 21.39
N MET A 169 15.63 -41.17 21.94
CA MET A 169 14.86 -40.82 23.14
C MET A 169 13.44 -40.35 22.82
N ILE A 170 13.10 -40.25 21.53
CA ILE A 170 11.81 -39.79 20.98
C ILE A 170 11.03 -41.01 20.47
#